data_AF-A0A7Y7I3C9-F1
#
_entry.id   AF-A0A7Y7I3C9-F1
#
_cell.length_a   1.000
_cell.length_b   1.000
_cell.length_c   1.000
_cell.angle_alpha   90.00
_cell.angle_beta   90.00
_cell.angle_gamma   90.00
#
_symmetry.space_group_name_H-M   'P 1'
#
loop_
_entity.id
_entity.type
_entity.pdbx_description
1 polymer ?
#
loop_
_entity_poly.entity_id
_entity_poly.type
_entity_poly.pdbx_seq_one_letter_code
_entity_poly.pdbx_strand_id
1 'polypeptide(L)'
;MKDALAFLHTAQVHVPTFERLVRENAPALRVRHVVREELLADARVIGVDDAGLIARVNEAMHEAASGGAKVVVCTCSTIGAIAERTPSGDAFTALRIDRARPTTPFAPGLAC
;
A
#
# COMPACT_ATOMS: atom_id res chain seq x y z
N MET A 1 -3.45 -12.98 14.86
CA MET A 1 -3.02 -11.56 15.08
C MET A 1 -3.34 -10.80 13.81
N LYS A 2 -3.87 -9.58 13.90
CA LYS A 2 -4.25 -8.78 12.72
C LYS A 2 -3.20 -7.69 12.50
N ASP A 3 -2.65 -7.60 11.30
CA ASP A 3 -1.84 -6.45 10.92
C ASP A 3 -2.75 -5.24 10.74
N ALA A 4 -2.27 -4.04 11.03
CA ALA A 4 -3.06 -2.82 10.87
C ALA A 4 -2.75 -2.10 9.55
N LEU A 5 -1.51 -2.26 9.07
CA LEU A 5 -0.96 -1.63 7.89
C LEU A 5 -0.16 -2.66 7.07
N ALA A 6 -0.24 -2.59 5.75
CA ALA A 6 0.61 -3.33 4.86
C ALA A 6 1.23 -2.44 3.78
N PHE A 7 2.41 -2.79 3.31
CA PHE A 7 3.09 -2.13 2.20
C PHE A 7 3.27 -3.09 1.03
N LEU A 8 2.95 -2.60 -0.17
CA LEU A 8 3.31 -3.24 -1.44
C LEU A 8 4.49 -2.50 -2.07
N HIS A 9 5.59 -3.22 -2.26
CA HIS A 9 6.81 -2.72 -2.88
C HIS A 9 7.10 -3.46 -4.19
N THR A 10 7.85 -2.83 -5.07
CA THR A 10 8.43 -3.46 -6.28
C THR A 10 9.96 -3.47 -6.24
N ALA A 11 10.56 -3.24 -5.07
CA ALA A 11 11.99 -3.32 -4.84
C ALA A 11 12.27 -3.64 -3.37
N GLN A 12 13.04 -4.70 -3.11
CA GLN A 12 13.36 -5.17 -1.76
C GLN A 12 14.06 -4.08 -0.90
N VAL A 13 14.86 -3.22 -1.55
CA VAL A 13 15.66 -2.18 -0.89
C VAL A 13 14.84 -1.16 -0.08
N HIS A 14 13.54 -1.03 -0.36
CA HIS A 14 12.68 -0.10 0.38
C HIS A 14 12.18 -0.66 1.71
N VAL A 15 12.17 -1.98 1.91
CA VAL A 15 11.62 -2.62 3.11
C VAL A 15 12.30 -2.11 4.40
N PRO A 16 13.64 -2.08 4.53
CA PRO A 16 14.27 -1.61 5.77
C PRO A 16 13.97 -0.15 6.10
N THR A 17 13.83 0.69 5.06
CA THR A 17 13.51 2.11 5.24
C THR A 17 12.10 2.29 5.78
N PHE A 18 11.11 1.61 5.21
CA PHE A 18 9.73 1.71 5.68
C PHE A 18 9.53 1.05 7.05
N GLU A 19 10.18 -0.08 7.32
CA GLU A 19 10.17 -0.70 8.65
C GLU A 19 10.69 0.28 9.72
N ARG A 20 11.80 0.97 9.43
CA ARG A 20 12.36 1.98 10.32
C ARG A 20 11.40 3.15 10.54
N LEU A 21 10.80 3.70 9.48
CA LEU A 21 9.85 4.81 9.59
C LEU A 21 8.63 4.44 10.43
N VAL A 22 8.09 3.22 10.27
CA VAL A 22 7.01 2.72 11.11
C VAL A 22 7.45 2.64 12.56
N ARG A 23 8.63 2.07 12.83
CA ARG A 23 9.14 1.93 14.20
C ARG A 23 9.36 3.29 14.88
N GLU A 24 9.80 4.30 14.13
CA GLU A 24 10.01 5.66 14.65
C GLU A 24 8.69 6.38 14.95
N ASN A 25 7.65 6.20 14.13
CA ASN A 25 6.40 6.97 14.24
C ASN A 25 5.27 6.24 14.96
N ALA A 26 5.26 4.91 14.91
CA ALA A 26 4.20 4.06 15.44
C ALA A 26 4.76 2.68 15.87
N PRO A 27 5.60 2.60 16.91
CA PRO A 27 6.32 1.38 17.29
C PRO A 27 5.43 0.19 17.68
N ALA A 28 4.20 0.45 18.12
CA ALA A 28 3.22 -0.60 18.46
C ALA A 28 2.42 -1.11 17.23
N LEU A 29 2.56 -0.46 16.08
CA LEU A 29 1.84 -0.83 14.86
C LEU A 29 2.44 -2.10 14.25
N ARG A 30 1.59 -3.09 13.99
CA ARG A 30 1.99 -4.28 13.22
C ARG A 30 1.87 -3.98 11.74
N VAL A 31 2.94 -4.29 11.02
CA VAL A 31 3.08 -3.97 9.61
C VAL A 31 3.56 -5.19 8.85
N ARG A 32 2.96 -5.40 7.68
CA ARG A 32 3.36 -6.42 6.72
C ARG A 32 4.02 -5.75 5.51
N HIS A 33 5.09 -6.35 5.01
CA HIS A 33 5.75 -5.92 3.77
C HIS A 33 5.62 -7.03 2.73
N VAL A 34 5.11 -6.69 1.55
CA VAL A 34 5.02 -7.58 0.39
C VAL A 34 5.83 -6.96 -0.74
N VAL A 35 6.67 -7.78 -1.39
CA VAL A 35 7.55 -7.34 -2.46
C VAL A 35 7.24 -8.13 -3.72
N ARG A 36 6.91 -7.43 -4.79
CA ARG A 36 6.54 -7.97 -6.11
C ARG A 36 7.30 -7.21 -7.20
N GLU A 37 8.58 -7.52 -7.35
CA GLU A 37 9.49 -6.82 -8.28
C GLU A 37 9.06 -6.98 -9.74
N GLU A 38 8.41 -8.10 -10.07
CA GLU A 38 7.92 -8.43 -11.40
C GLU A 38 6.86 -7.45 -11.90
N LEU A 39 6.05 -6.84 -11.02
CA LEU A 39 5.01 -5.90 -11.43
C LEU A 39 5.59 -4.64 -12.07
N LEU A 40 6.73 -4.14 -11.57
CA LEU A 40 7.41 -3.00 -12.16
C LEU A 40 8.13 -3.41 -13.45
N ALA A 41 8.74 -4.59 -13.48
CA ALA A 41 9.38 -5.10 -14.69
C ALA A 41 8.38 -5.20 -15.84
N ASP A 42 7.21 -5.78 -15.57
CA ASP A 42 6.16 -5.95 -16.57
C ASP A 42 5.55 -4.61 -16.97
N ALA A 43 5.24 -3.72 -16.02
CA ALA A 43 4.72 -2.39 -16.32
C ALA A 43 5.60 -1.60 -17.32
N ARG A 44 6.93 -1.82 -17.29
CA ARG A 44 7.87 -1.19 -18.22
C ARG A 44 7.85 -1.81 -19.62
N VAL A 45 7.45 -3.08 -19.73
CA VAL A 45 7.43 -3.83 -21.00
C VAL A 45 6.07 -3.72 -21.67
N ILE A 46 5.00 -4.01 -20.95
CA ILE A 46 3.63 -4.11 -21.49
C ILE A 46 2.80 -2.84 -21.28
N GLY A 47 3.29 -1.91 -20.45
CA GLY A 47 2.59 -0.67 -20.12
C GLY A 47 1.64 -0.80 -18.93
N VAL A 48 1.32 0.34 -18.31
CA VAL A 48 0.49 0.41 -17.08
C VAL A 48 -1.01 0.22 -17.33
N ASP A 49 -1.45 0.37 -18.57
CA ASP A 49 -2.86 0.22 -18.96
C ASP A 49 -3.23 -1.23 -19.36
N ASP A 50 -2.25 -2.14 -19.33
CA ASP A 50 -2.47 -3.56 -19.61
C ASP A 50 -3.41 -4.20 -18.58
N ALA A 51 -4.45 -4.88 -19.05
CA ALA A 51 -5.46 -5.49 -18.20
C ALA A 51 -4.90 -6.61 -17.31
N GLY A 52 -3.92 -7.38 -17.82
CA GLY A 52 -3.27 -8.45 -17.08
C GLY A 52 -2.39 -7.92 -15.94
N LEU A 53 -1.65 -6.84 -16.18
CA LEU A 53 -0.93 -6.12 -15.15
C LEU A 53 -1.89 -5.57 -14.09
N ILE A 54 -2.97 -4.92 -14.50
CA ILE A 54 -3.96 -4.35 -13.58
C ILE A 54 -4.51 -5.44 -12.65
N ALA A 55 -4.88 -6.59 -13.19
CA ALA A 55 -5.37 -7.72 -12.41
C ALA A 55 -4.34 -8.19 -11.38
N ARG A 56 -3.07 -8.34 -11.77
CA ARG A 56 -2.00 -8.80 -10.86
C ARG A 56 -1.64 -7.77 -9.78
N VAL A 57 -1.68 -6.48 -10.10
CA VAL A 57 -1.52 -5.43 -9.08
C VAL A 57 -2.66 -5.49 -8.07
N ASN A 58 -3.91 -5.65 -8.52
CA ASN A 58 -5.05 -5.81 -7.61
C ASN A 58 -4.89 -7.04 -6.71
N GLU A 59 -4.47 -8.17 -7.28
CA GLU A 59 -4.19 -9.39 -6.52
C GLU A 59 -3.10 -9.17 -5.46
N ALA A 60 -1.99 -8.53 -5.82
CA ALA A 60 -0.92 -8.21 -4.89
C ALA A 60 -1.38 -7.28 -3.75
N MET A 61 -2.31 -6.36 -4.02
CA MET A 61 -2.90 -5.49 -2.99
C MET A 61 -3.79 -6.27 -2.02
N HIS A 62 -4.59 -7.22 -2.54
CA HIS A 62 -5.38 -8.15 -1.70
C HIS A 62 -4.46 -9.10 -0.90
N GLU A 63 -3.39 -9.59 -1.50
CA GLU A 63 -2.38 -10.41 -0.83
C GLU A 63 -1.71 -9.63 0.32
N ALA A 64 -1.34 -8.37 0.09
CA ALA A 64 -0.77 -7.51 1.12
C ALA A 64 -1.78 -7.27 2.27
N ALA A 65 -3.07 -7.17 1.96
CA ALA A 65 -4.12 -7.08 2.97
C ALA A 65 -4.35 -8.40 3.74
N SER A 66 -3.92 -9.55 3.17
CA SER A 66 -4.04 -10.84 3.83
C SER A 66 -3.30 -10.80 5.17
N GLY A 67 -3.95 -11.22 6.25
CA GLY A 67 -3.48 -10.96 7.62
C GLY A 67 -4.24 -9.85 8.34
N GLY A 68 -5.18 -9.18 7.67
CA GLY A 68 -6.18 -8.31 8.29
C GLY A 68 -5.82 -6.82 8.28
N ALA A 69 -4.81 -6.42 7.49
CA ALA A 69 -4.45 -5.03 7.32
C ALA A 69 -5.64 -4.22 6.81
N LYS A 70 -5.89 -3.08 7.48
CA LYS A 70 -6.99 -2.17 7.12
C LYS A 70 -6.55 -1.08 6.15
N VAL A 71 -5.25 -0.88 6.02
CA VAL A 71 -4.66 0.04 5.05
C VAL A 71 -3.54 -0.69 4.32
N VAL A 72 -3.52 -0.57 2.99
CA VAL A 72 -2.44 -1.08 2.13
C VAL A 72 -1.84 0.09 1.35
N VAL A 73 -0.54 0.29 1.48
CA VAL A 73 0.19 1.39 0.84
C VAL A 73 1.11 0.86 -0.24
N CYS A 74 0.89 1.28 -1.49
CA CYS A 74 1.82 1.04 -2.58
C CYS A 74 2.94 2.08 -2.55
N THR A 75 4.20 1.63 -2.57
CA THR A 75 5.36 2.53 -2.58
C THR A 75 5.96 2.76 -3.97
N CYS A 76 5.42 2.10 -4.99
CA CYS A 76 5.89 2.24 -6.37
C CYS A 76 5.00 3.24 -7.13
N SER A 77 5.53 4.41 -7.44
CA SER A 77 4.76 5.46 -8.13
C SER A 77 4.30 5.05 -9.55
N THR A 78 5.02 4.13 -10.20
CA THR A 78 4.68 3.61 -11.53
C THR A 78 3.35 2.84 -11.53
N ILE A 79 3.18 1.90 -10.60
CA ILE A 79 1.93 1.12 -10.48
C ILE A 79 0.96 1.71 -9.45
N GLY A 80 1.34 2.79 -8.77
CA GLY A 80 0.59 3.39 -7.66
C GLY A 80 -0.82 3.82 -8.04
N ALA A 81 -1.06 4.24 -9.29
CA ALA A 81 -2.39 4.61 -9.76
C ALA A 81 -3.32 3.39 -9.88
N ILE A 82 -2.77 2.25 -10.30
CA ILE A 82 -3.51 0.98 -10.37
C ILE A 82 -3.82 0.52 -8.94
N ALA A 83 -2.80 0.51 -8.08
CA ALA A 83 -2.92 0.08 -6.70
C ALA A 83 -3.96 0.90 -5.91
N GLU A 84 -3.96 2.23 -6.04
CA GLU A 84 -4.94 3.12 -5.39
C GLU A 84 -6.39 2.84 -5.84
N ARG A 85 -6.59 2.36 -7.08
CA ARG A 85 -7.90 2.02 -7.63
C ARG A 85 -8.31 0.57 -7.39
N THR A 86 -7.55 -0.19 -6.60
CA THR A 86 -7.87 -1.60 -6.33
C THR A 86 -9.29 -1.71 -5.77
N PRO A 87 -10.18 -2.53 -6.37
CA PRO A 87 -11.52 -2.75 -5.83
C PRO A 87 -11.41 -3.60 -4.56
N SER A 88 -11.39 -2.93 -3.40
CA SER A 88 -11.25 -3.57 -2.09
C SER A 88 -12.58 -3.68 -1.32
N GLY A 89 -13.62 -2.94 -1.72
CA GLY A 89 -14.86 -2.82 -0.95
C GLY A 89 -14.54 -2.32 0.47
N ASP A 90 -15.04 -3.06 1.48
CA ASP A 90 -14.78 -2.75 2.90
C ASP A 90 -13.59 -3.52 3.50
N ALA A 91 -12.83 -4.25 2.68
CA ALA A 91 -11.73 -5.09 3.17
C ALA A 91 -10.57 -4.24 3.72
N PHE A 92 -10.14 -3.24 2.94
CA PHE A 92 -9.03 -2.33 3.25
C PHE A 92 -9.11 -1.03 2.44
N THR A 93 -8.39 0.00 2.89
CA THR A 93 -8.15 1.25 2.15
C THR A 93 -6.83 1.17 1.39
N ALA A 94 -6.86 1.37 0.08
CA ALA A 94 -5.67 1.44 -0.76
C ALA A 94 -5.12 2.88 -0.82
N LEU A 95 -3.81 3.05 -0.63
CA LEU A 95 -3.11 4.33 -0.72
C LEU A 95 -1.85 4.19 -1.57
N ARG A 96 -1.36 5.30 -2.12
CA ARG A 96 -0.05 5.40 -2.77
C ARG A 96 0.83 6.43 -2.05
N ILE A 97 2.14 6.16 -1.98
CA ILE A 97 3.06 6.98 -1.19
C ILE A 97 3.25 8.41 -1.72
N ASP A 98 3.13 8.60 -3.03
CA ASP A 98 3.47 9.84 -3.72
C ASP A 98 2.29 10.80 -3.86
N ARG A 99 1.12 10.46 -3.31
CA ARG A 99 -0.02 11.37 -3.20
C ARG A 99 -0.10 11.89 -1.77
N ALA A 100 -0.03 13.21 -1.61
CA ALA A 100 -0.35 13.83 -0.34
C ALA A 100 -1.80 13.50 0.02
N ARG A 101 -2.03 12.88 1.19
CA ARG A 101 -3.36 12.89 1.78
C ARG A 101 -3.67 14.35 2.11
N PRO A 102 -4.78 14.96 1.64
CA PRO A 102 -5.18 16.25 2.18
C PRO A 102 -5.27 16.07 3.69
N THR A 103 -4.47 16.84 4.42
CA THR A 103 -4.48 16.85 5.89
C THR A 103 -5.83 17.43 6.31
N THR A 104 -6.84 16.59 6.47
CA THR A 104 -7.95 16.94 7.35
C THR A 104 -7.33 17.21 8.72
N PRO A 105 -7.48 18.43 9.28
CA PRO A 105 -6.99 18.69 10.62
C PRO A 105 -7.67 17.70 11.56
N PHE A 106 -6.86 17.02 12.36
CA PHE A 106 -7.34 16.32 13.55
C PHE A 106 -8.13 17.34 14.37
N ALA A 107 -9.45 17.14 14.49
CA ALA A 107 -10.30 17.95 15.35
C ALA A 107 -10.43 17.23 16.70
N PRO A 108 -9.64 17.60 17.73
CA PRO A 108 -9.95 17.17 19.08
C PRO A 108 -11.13 17.99 19.59
N GLY A 109 -12.19 17.31 20.00
CA GLY A 109 -13.20 17.87 20.89
C GLY A 109 -14.56 18.19 20.25
N LEU A 110 -15.48 17.23 20.34
CA LEU A 110 -16.83 17.56 20.82
C LEU A 110 -16.98 16.89 22.19
N ALA A 111 -16.72 17.68 23.23
CA ALA A 111 -17.43 17.55 24.48
C ALA A 111 -18.41 18.72 24.52
N CYS A 112 -19.70 18.40 24.53
CA CYS A 112 -20.77 19.29 24.98
C CYS A 112 -21.68 18.43 25.85
#